data_AF-V6THS2-F1
#
_entry.id   AF-V6THS2-F1
#
_cell.length_a   1.000
_cell.length_b   1.000
_cell.length_c   1.000
_cell.angle_alpha   90.00
_cell.angle_beta   90.00
_cell.angle_gamma   90.00
#
_symmetry.space_group_name_H-M   'P 1'
#
loop_
_entity.id
_entity.type
_entity.pdbx_description
1 polymer ?
#
loop_
_entity_poly.entity_id
_entity_poly.type
_entity_poly.pdbx_seq_one_letter_code
_entity_poly.pdbx_strand_id
1 'polypeptide(L)'
;MNMLERNGTILFSEIDDRLTSQQIREALFVACSSFGPVLRVSSNRKALRGKAFVVFLCFPDAVACAARLHGTSFLSASLNAQIV
;
A
#
# COMPACT_ATOMS: atom_id res chain seq x y z
N MET A 1 -11.93 6.68 22.16
CA MET A 1 -11.53 7.26 20.87
C MET A 1 -11.68 6.15 19.82
N ASN A 2 -12.73 6.17 19.00
CA ASN A 2 -13.06 5.06 18.09
C ASN A 2 -12.04 5.00 16.94
N MET A 3 -11.11 4.04 16.97
CA MET A 3 -10.17 3.81 15.87
C MET A 3 -10.85 3.40 14.55
N LEU A 4 -12.15 3.08 14.60
CA LEU A 4 -12.99 2.74 13.44
C LEU A 4 -13.27 3.94 12.54
N GLU A 5 -13.13 5.19 13.01
CA GLU A 5 -13.47 6.40 12.22
C GLU A 5 -12.27 7.10 11.60
N ARG A 6 -11.06 6.55 11.72
CA ARG A 6 -9.86 7.16 11.14
C ARG A 6 -9.38 6.37 9.94
N ASN A 7 -9.03 7.11 8.88
CA ASN A 7 -8.31 6.55 7.74
C ASN A 7 -6.96 5.99 8.18
N GLY A 8 -6.54 4.90 7.56
CA GLY A 8 -5.20 4.33 7.75
C GLY A 8 -4.35 4.50 6.51
N THR A 9 -3.09 4.89 6.65
CA THR A 9 -2.15 4.99 5.53
C THR A 9 -1.03 3.98 5.68
N ILE A 10 -0.71 3.28 4.59
CA ILE A 10 0.43 2.36 4.51
C ILE A 10 1.46 2.95 3.56
N LEU A 11 2.71 3.00 3.99
CA LEU A 11 3.87 3.15 3.13
C LEU A 11 4.33 1.75 2.69
N PHE A 12 4.25 1.48 1.40
CA PHE A 12 4.92 0.35 0.77
C PHE A 12 6.27 0.81 0.22
N SER A 13 7.31 0.04 0.49
CA SER A 13 8.67 0.27 0.01
C SER A 13 9.29 -1.04 -0.50
N GLU A 14 10.45 -0.94 -1.14
CA GLU A 14 11.11 -2.06 -1.84
C GLU A 14 10.32 -2.58 -3.05
N ILE A 15 9.48 -1.72 -3.64
CA ILE A 15 8.78 -2.04 -4.90
C ILE A 15 9.79 -2.02 -6.06
N ASP A 16 9.68 -2.95 -7.01
CA ASP A 16 10.48 -2.96 -8.23
C ASP A 16 10.35 -1.62 -8.97
N ASP A 17 11.48 -0.92 -9.13
CA ASP A 17 11.54 0.41 -9.70
C ASP A 17 11.44 0.44 -11.23
N ARG A 18 11.49 -0.74 -11.87
CA ARG A 18 11.24 -0.93 -13.30
C ARG A 18 9.75 -0.76 -13.64
N LEU A 19 8.86 -0.96 -12.66
CA LEU A 19 7.42 -0.83 -12.85
C LEU A 19 6.99 0.63 -13.05
N THR A 20 5.99 0.85 -13.89
CA THR A 20 5.42 2.20 -14.10
C THR A 20 4.58 2.62 -12.90
N SER A 21 4.46 3.93 -12.65
CA SER A 21 3.58 4.44 -11.58
C SER A 21 2.13 3.98 -11.77
N GLN A 22 1.70 3.68 -12.99
CA GLN A 22 0.38 3.11 -13.27
C GLN A 22 0.31 1.65 -12.83
N GLN A 23 1.25 0.81 -13.26
CA GLN A 23 1.32 -0.61 -12.86
C GLN A 23 1.38 -0.78 -11.33
N ILE A 24 2.20 0.05 -10.66
CA ILE A 24 2.29 0.03 -9.18
C ILE A 24 0.94 0.37 -8.56
N ARG A 25 0.26 1.43 -9.05
CA ARG A 25 -1.04 1.85 -8.51
C ARG A 25 -2.11 0.78 -8.69
N GLU A 26 -2.22 0.22 -9.90
CA GLU A 26 -3.21 -0.81 -10.23
C GLU A 26 -2.99 -2.09 -9.41
N ALA A 27 -1.75 -2.58 -9.36
CA ALA A 27 -1.43 -3.80 -8.63
C ALA A 27 -1.60 -3.64 -7.12
N LEU A 28 -1.18 -2.51 -6.54
CA LEU A 28 -1.40 -2.24 -5.12
C LEU A 28 -2.88 -2.04 -4.81
N PHE A 29 -3.64 -1.38 -5.68
CA PHE A 29 -5.09 -1.24 -5.51
C PHE A 29 -5.75 -2.63 -5.43
N VAL A 30 -5.50 -3.50 -6.42
CA VAL A 30 -6.04 -4.87 -6.44
C VAL A 30 -5.64 -5.65 -5.18
N ALA A 31 -4.36 -5.64 -4.80
CA ALA A 31 -3.89 -6.37 -3.62
C ALA A 31 -4.54 -5.86 -2.32
N CYS A 32 -4.65 -4.54 -2.18
CA CYS A 32 -5.15 -3.88 -0.97
C CYS A 32 -6.69 -3.94 -0.86
N SER A 33 -7.42 -3.96 -1.98
CA SER A 33 -8.90 -3.99 -1.97
C SER A 33 -9.50 -5.23 -1.31
N SER A 34 -8.73 -6.31 -1.14
CA SER A 34 -9.18 -7.50 -0.42
C SER A 34 -9.32 -7.30 1.10
N PHE A 35 -8.70 -6.25 1.65
CA PHE A 35 -8.71 -5.95 3.09
C PHE A 35 -9.77 -4.92 3.47
N GLY A 36 -10.19 -4.08 2.53
CA GLY A 36 -11.18 -3.03 2.79
C GLY A 36 -11.18 -1.93 1.72
N PRO A 37 -12.03 -0.91 1.86
CA PRO A 37 -12.15 0.19 0.90
C PRO A 37 -10.87 1.02 0.83
N VAL A 38 -10.22 1.02 -0.35
CA VAL A 38 -9.06 1.84 -0.65
C VAL A 38 -9.53 3.18 -1.22
N LEU A 39 -9.16 4.28 -0.55
CA LEU A 39 -9.49 5.63 -0.97
C LEU A 39 -8.53 6.15 -2.05
N ARG A 40 -7.24 5.84 -1.92
CA ARG A 40 -6.21 6.37 -2.82
C ARG A 40 -4.97 5.50 -2.83
N VAL A 41 -4.37 5.36 -4.02
CA VAL A 41 -3.00 4.84 -4.18
C VAL A 41 -2.14 5.91 -4.85
N SER A 42 -1.03 6.27 -4.20
CA SER A 42 -0.08 7.29 -4.68
C SER A 42 1.27 6.67 -4.94
N SER A 43 1.76 6.80 -6.18
CA SER A 43 3.10 6.41 -6.60
C SER A 43 3.66 7.47 -7.55
N ASN A 44 4.95 7.75 -7.45
CA ASN A 44 5.65 8.70 -8.31
C ASN A 44 7.10 8.25 -8.51
N ARG A 45 7.50 7.92 -9.75
CA ARG A 45 8.87 7.48 -10.04
C ARG A 45 9.98 8.47 -9.68
N LYS A 46 9.71 9.78 -9.63
CA LYS A 46 10.71 10.80 -9.30
C LYS A 46 10.88 10.98 -7.79
N ALA A 47 9.78 11.16 -7.07
CA ALA A 47 9.79 11.47 -5.64
C ALA A 47 9.66 10.22 -4.74
N LEU A 48 9.06 9.15 -5.26
CA LEU A 48 8.71 7.92 -4.55
C LEU A 48 9.24 6.69 -5.31
N ARG A 49 10.47 6.76 -5.83
CA ARG A 49 11.08 5.62 -6.52
C ARG A 49 11.12 4.42 -5.56
N GLY A 50 10.58 3.28 -6.01
CA GLY A 50 10.45 2.06 -5.21
C GLY A 50 9.50 2.17 -4.01
N LYS A 51 8.67 3.22 -3.95
CA LYS A 51 7.74 3.49 -2.84
C LYS A 51 6.34 3.84 -3.33
N ALA A 52 5.35 3.57 -2.50
CA ALA A 52 3.97 3.96 -2.73
C ALA A 52 3.22 4.16 -1.41
N PHE A 53 2.19 4.99 -1.43
CA PHE A 53 1.26 5.15 -0.31
C PHE A 53 -0.11 4.60 -0.69
N VAL A 54 -0.72 3.84 0.20
CA VAL A 54 -2.11 3.37 0.09
C VAL A 54 -2.89 3.91 1.27
N VAL A 55 -4.00 4.60 1.00
CA VAL A 55 -4.91 5.13 2.02
C VAL A 55 -6.17 4.27 2.04
N PHE A 56 -6.46 3.69 3.20
CA PHE A 56 -7.69 2.98 3.51
C PHE A 56 -8.70 3.90 4.18
N LEU A 57 -9.98 3.61 3.96
CA LEU A 57 -11.08 4.26 4.66
C LEU A 57 -11.02 3.99 6.18
N CYS A 58 -10.64 2.77 6.57
CA CYS A 58 -10.62 2.34 7.96
C CYS A 58 -9.19 1.95 8.38
N PHE A 59 -8.75 2.43 9.55
CA PHE A 59 -7.44 2.10 10.12
C PHE A 59 -7.22 0.58 10.36
N PRO A 60 -8.20 -0.19 10.88
CA PRO A 60 -8.02 -1.63 11.07
C PRO A 60 -7.70 -2.38 9.77
N ASP A 61 -8.30 -1.99 8.65
CA ASP A 61 -8.06 -2.60 7.34
C ASP A 61 -6.62 -2.34 6.88
N ALA A 62 -6.10 -1.13 7.14
CA ALA A 62 -4.71 -0.79 6.87
C ALA A 62 -3.74 -1.65 7.71
N VAL A 63 -4.03 -1.85 8.99
CA VAL A 63 -3.22 -2.69 9.89
C VAL A 63 -3.22 -4.15 9.42
N ALA A 64 -4.39 -4.70 9.09
CA ALA A 64 -4.51 -6.07 8.58
C ALA A 64 -3.76 -6.25 7.26
N CYS A 65 -3.89 -5.28 6.34
CA CYS A 65 -3.18 -5.26 5.07
C CYS A 65 -1.66 -5.19 5.26
N ALA A 66 -1.17 -4.26 6.08
CA ALA A 66 0.26 -4.11 6.34
C ALA A 66 0.86 -5.39 6.95
N ALA A 67 0.20 -5.96 7.97
CA ALA A 67 0.65 -7.19 8.60
C ALA A 67 0.68 -8.38 7.62
N ARG A 68 -0.27 -8.45 6.68
CA ARG A 68 -0.35 -9.56 5.72
C ARG A 68 0.62 -9.41 4.55
N LEU A 69 0.82 -8.19 4.05
CA LEU A 69 1.62 -7.94 2.85
C LEU A 69 3.11 -7.66 3.15
N HIS A 70 3.45 -7.35 4.41
CA HIS A 70 4.85 -7.21 4.81
C HIS A 70 5.63 -8.52 4.57
N GLY A 71 6.76 -8.42 3.87
CA GLY A 71 7.62 -9.55 3.49
C GLY A 71 7.06 -10.43 2.37
N THR A 72 5.91 -10.09 1.78
CA THR A 72 5.33 -10.89 0.69
C THR A 72 5.93 -10.51 -0.66
N SER A 73 6.04 -11.50 -1.56
CA SER A 73 6.47 -11.26 -2.93
C SER A 73 5.37 -10.53 -3.71
N PHE A 74 5.74 -9.39 -4.28
CA PHE A 74 4.91 -8.52 -5.10
C PHE A 74 5.67 -8.14 -6.37
N LEU A 75 5.18 -8.62 -7.52
CA LEU A 75 5.72 -8.28 -8.85
C LEU A 75 7.26 -8.35 -8.94
N SER A 76 7.85 -9.41 -8.38
CA SER A 76 9.30 -9.72 -8.35
C SER A 76 10.12 -9.09 -7.22
N ALA A 77 9.51 -8.36 -6.29
CA ALA A 77 10.20 -7.82 -5.11
C ALA A 77 9.47 -8.17 -3.81
N SER A 78 10.17 -8.19 -2.68
CA SER A 78 9.55 -8.36 -1.37
C SER A 78 9.05 -7.01 -0.87
N LEU A 79 7.78 -6.90 -0.50
CA LEU A 79 7.25 -5.62 0.01
C LEU A 79 7.65 -5.38 1.45
N ASN A 80 8.10 -4.17 1.75
CA ASN A 80 8.10 -3.65 3.11
C ASN A 80 6.87 -2.73 3.30
N ALA A 81 5.95 -3.14 4.17
CA ALA A 81 4.74 -2.39 4.52
C ALA A 81 4.82 -1.81 5.93
N GLN A 82 4.59 -0.50 6.07
CA GLN A 82 4.63 0.23 7.34
C GLN A 82 3.44 1.18 7.47
N ILE A 83 2.77 1.18 8.63
CA ILE A 83 1.71 2.15 8.95
C ILE A 83 2.33 3.52 9.26
N VAL A 84 1.74 4.57 8.70
CA VAL A 84 2.16 5.99 8.83
C VAL A 84 1.01 6.91 9.18
#